data_AF-A0A7W8SWE5-F1
#
_entry.id   AF-A0A7W8SWE5-F1
#
_cell.length_a   1.000
_cell.length_b   1.000
_cell.length_c   1.000
_cell.angle_alpha   90.00
_cell.angle_beta   90.00
_cell.angle_gamma   90.00
#
_symmetry.space_group_name_H-M   'P 1'
#
loop_
_entity.id
_entity.type
_entity.pdbx_description
1 polymer ?
#
loop_
_entity_poly.entity_id
_entity_poly.type
_entity_poly.pdbx_seq_one_letter_code
_entity_poly.pdbx_strand_id
1 'polypeptide(L)'
;MTRITPRAIRAARINHFDEPFNLTAARLGIHPADVHRAVKAESLDADERQTLVNGFLRGEKVTDIAAVNGVTSACVMSTVRTAFIHEKVERGILAEQVEASAPRAADRTEKLAA
;
A
#
# COMPACT_ATOMS: atom_id res chain seq x y z
N MET A 1 -14.81 19.00 20.69
CA MET A 1 -15.10 18.15 19.52
C MET A 1 -13.93 17.19 19.32
N THR A 2 -14.12 15.91 19.62
CA THR A 2 -13.11 14.87 19.37
C THR A 2 -12.97 14.69 17.86
N ARG A 3 -11.77 14.87 17.31
CA ARG A 3 -11.53 14.68 15.87
C ARG A 3 -11.70 13.20 15.54
N ILE A 4 -12.65 12.89 14.66
CA ILE A 4 -12.78 11.54 14.08
C ILE A 4 -11.55 11.26 13.22
N THR A 5 -10.92 10.10 13.41
CA THR A 5 -9.74 9.69 12.65
C THR A 5 -10.14 9.06 11.31
N PRO A 6 -9.27 9.09 10.28
CA PRO A 6 -9.52 8.40 9.00
C PRO A 6 -9.87 6.92 9.18
N ARG A 7 -9.20 6.23 10.10
CA ARG A 7 -9.47 4.82 10.44
C ARG A 7 -10.87 4.63 11.02
N ALA A 8 -11.33 5.53 11.89
CA ALA A 8 -12.69 5.49 12.41
C ALA A 8 -13.75 5.72 11.31
N ILE A 9 -13.47 6.61 10.35
CA ILE A 9 -14.36 6.83 9.18
C ILE A 9 -14.46 5.56 8.34
N ARG A 10 -13.33 4.91 8.03
CA ARG A 10 -13.32 3.64 7.28
C ARG A 10 -14.06 2.53 8.03
N ALA A 11 -13.81 2.38 9.33
CA ALA A 11 -14.51 1.39 10.16
C ALA A 11 -16.03 1.57 10.10
N ALA A 12 -16.51 2.82 10.12
CA ALA A 12 -17.93 3.12 9.98
C ALA A 12 -18.53 2.76 8.60
N ARG A 13 -17.68 2.59 7.57
CA ARG A 13 -18.08 2.19 6.22
C ARG A 13 -18.15 0.69 5.99
N ILE A 14 -17.55 -0.15 6.86
CA ILE A 14 -17.47 -1.61 6.63
C ILE A 14 -18.85 -2.24 6.40
N ASN A 15 -19.87 -1.82 7.16
CA ASN A 15 -21.26 -2.31 7.01
C ASN A 15 -22.12 -1.49 6.03
N HIS A 16 -21.52 -0.48 5.40
CA HIS A 16 -22.21 0.49 4.53
C HIS A 16 -21.33 0.78 3.30
N PHE A 17 -20.70 -0.26 2.75
CA PHE A 17 -19.70 -0.08 1.71
C PHE A 17 -20.26 0.60 0.45
N ASP A 18 -21.47 0.18 0.05
CA ASP A 18 -22.19 0.70 -1.12
C ASP A 18 -22.90 2.03 -0.85
N GLU A 19 -22.81 2.57 0.37
CA GLU A 19 -23.44 3.84 0.74
C GLU A 19 -22.69 5.03 0.09
N PRO A 20 -23.41 5.98 -0.51
CA PRO A 20 -22.86 7.27 -0.92
C PRO A 20 -22.11 7.98 0.20
N PHE A 21 -20.97 8.60 -0.11
CA PHE A 21 -20.11 9.19 0.91
C PHE A 21 -20.79 10.31 1.71
N ASN A 22 -21.75 11.01 1.11
CA ASN A 22 -22.55 12.04 1.77
C ASN A 22 -23.40 11.48 2.93
N LEU A 23 -23.94 10.27 2.79
CA LEU A 23 -24.76 9.67 3.84
C LEU A 23 -23.89 9.17 5.00
N THR A 24 -22.73 8.59 4.70
CA THR A 24 -21.73 8.27 5.73
C THR A 24 -21.28 9.52 6.48
N ALA A 25 -21.05 10.63 5.77
CA ALA A 25 -20.67 11.90 6.38
C ALA A 25 -21.76 12.46 7.30
N ALA A 26 -23.03 12.40 6.87
CA ALA A 26 -24.17 12.81 7.68
C ALA A 26 -24.30 11.98 8.95
N ARG A 27 -24.16 10.65 8.86
CA ARG A 27 -24.21 9.72 10.00
C ARG A 27 -23.10 9.97 11.03
N LEU A 28 -21.92 10.37 10.56
CA LEU A 28 -20.77 10.69 11.41
C LEU A 28 -20.73 12.15 11.88
N GLY A 29 -21.61 13.02 11.34
CA GLY A 29 -21.57 14.46 11.62
C GLY A 29 -20.30 15.16 11.13
N ILE A 30 -19.75 14.71 10.00
CA ILE A 30 -18.50 15.25 9.41
C ILE A 30 -18.72 15.78 7.99
N HIS A 31 -17.70 16.44 7.43
CA HIS A 31 -17.76 16.92 6.05
C HIS A 31 -17.51 15.77 5.06
N PRO A 32 -18.24 15.68 3.92
CA PRO A 32 -18.03 14.61 2.94
C PRO A 32 -16.59 14.48 2.42
N ALA A 33 -15.87 15.61 2.34
CA ALA A 33 -14.45 15.61 1.97
C ALA A 33 -13.57 14.78 2.93
N ASP A 34 -13.94 14.66 4.21
CA ASP A 34 -13.22 13.83 5.18
C ASP A 34 -13.40 12.34 4.88
N VAL A 35 -14.60 11.94 4.44
CA VAL A 35 -14.87 10.58 3.95
C VAL A 35 -14.05 10.30 2.70
N HIS A 36 -14.08 11.21 1.72
CA HIS A 36 -13.28 11.07 0.51
C HIS A 36 -11.78 10.94 0.80
N ARG A 37 -11.24 11.72 1.75
CA ARG A 37 -9.83 11.63 2.15
C ARG A 37 -9.54 10.28 2.83
N ALA A 38 -10.38 9.88 3.77
CA ALA A 38 -10.17 8.67 4.55
C ALA A 38 -10.14 7.38 3.72
N VAL A 39 -10.84 7.32 2.58
CA VAL A 39 -10.86 6.12 1.73
C VAL A 39 -9.72 6.05 0.72
N LYS A 40 -8.81 7.04 0.69
CA LYS A 40 -7.63 7.02 -0.20
C LYS A 40 -6.42 6.31 0.44
N ALA A 41 -5.53 5.83 -0.42
CA ALA A 41 -4.35 5.06 -0.02
C ALA A 41 -3.38 5.86 0.88
N GLU A 42 -3.31 7.18 0.70
CA GLU A 42 -2.44 8.06 1.48
C GLU A 42 -2.89 8.20 2.94
N SER A 43 -4.16 7.87 3.23
CA SER A 43 -4.72 7.92 4.59
C SER A 43 -4.64 6.59 5.34
N LEU A 44 -4.02 5.57 4.74
CA LEU A 44 -3.79 4.28 5.37
C LEU A 44 -2.53 4.33 6.24
N ASP A 45 -2.58 3.65 7.39
CA ASP A 45 -1.38 3.34 8.15
C ASP A 45 -0.63 2.14 7.55
N ALA A 46 0.53 1.80 8.11
CA ALA A 46 1.36 0.71 7.59
C ALA A 46 0.65 -0.66 7.73
N ASP A 47 -0.05 -0.88 8.83
CA ASP A 47 -0.74 -2.14 9.12
C ASP A 47 -1.95 -2.33 8.19
N GLU A 48 -2.71 -1.27 7.94
CA GLU A 48 -3.81 -1.26 6.98
C GLU A 48 -3.29 -1.55 5.57
N ARG A 49 -2.19 -0.90 5.14
CA ARG A 49 -1.58 -1.20 3.84
C ARG A 49 -1.18 -2.67 3.71
N GLN A 50 -0.51 -3.20 4.75
CA GLN A 50 -0.09 -4.60 4.75
C GLN A 50 -1.29 -5.55 4.72
N THR A 51 -2.38 -5.20 5.41
CA THR A 51 -3.62 -5.97 5.40
C THR A 51 -4.22 -6.06 3.99
N LEU A 52 -4.28 -4.95 3.26
CA LEU A 52 -4.76 -4.94 1.88
C LEU A 52 -3.88 -5.78 0.95
N VAL A 53 -2.54 -5.65 1.07
CA VAL A 53 -1.58 -6.42 0.27
C VAL A 53 -1.71 -7.92 0.56
N ASN A 54 -1.78 -8.31 1.83
CA ASN A 54 -1.92 -9.70 2.24
C ASN A 54 -3.22 -10.32 1.71
N GLY A 55 -4.34 -9.59 1.77
CA GLY A 55 -5.61 -10.05 1.19
C GLY A 55 -5.48 -10.33 -0.31
N PHE A 56 -4.81 -9.43 -1.04
CA PHE A 56 -4.56 -9.63 -2.47
C PHE A 56 -3.65 -10.84 -2.74
N LEU A 57 -2.58 -11.00 -1.98
CA LEU A 57 -1.66 -12.14 -2.11
C LEU A 57 -2.32 -13.49 -1.77
N ARG A 58 -3.35 -13.50 -0.91
CA ARG A 58 -4.17 -14.68 -0.64
C ARG A 58 -5.17 -15.01 -1.76
N GLY A 59 -5.26 -14.17 -2.80
CA GLY A 59 -6.19 -14.36 -3.92
C GLY A 59 -7.62 -13.89 -3.63
N GLU A 60 -7.84 -13.06 -2.61
CA GLU A 60 -9.15 -12.47 -2.33
C GLU A 60 -9.56 -11.49 -3.44
N LYS A 61 -10.86 -11.35 -3.69
CA LYS A 61 -11.35 -10.36 -4.67
C LYS A 61 -11.15 -8.96 -4.14
N VAL A 62 -10.72 -8.05 -5.02
CA VAL A 62 -10.47 -6.63 -4.69
C VAL A 62 -11.70 -5.94 -4.08
N THR A 63 -12.91 -6.30 -4.54
CA THR A 63 -14.17 -5.79 -4.00
C THR A 63 -14.41 -6.22 -2.56
N ASP A 64 -14.03 -7.45 -2.22
CA ASP A 64 -14.26 -8.04 -0.91
C ASP A 64 -13.26 -7.45 0.10
N ILE A 65 -11.99 -7.33 -0.31
CA ILE A 65 -10.95 -6.64 0.44
C ILE A 65 -11.39 -5.19 0.73
N ALA A 66 -11.90 -4.49 -0.28
CA ALA A 66 -12.39 -3.12 -0.17
C ALA A 66 -13.53 -3.00 0.85
N ALA A 67 -14.53 -3.87 0.77
CA ALA A 67 -15.68 -3.88 1.67
C ALA A 67 -15.26 -4.15 3.13
N VAL A 68 -14.44 -5.17 3.36
CA VAL A 68 -13.99 -5.56 4.72
C VAL A 68 -13.16 -4.46 5.39
N ASN A 69 -12.44 -3.66 4.61
CA ASN A 69 -11.57 -2.60 5.14
C ASN A 69 -12.18 -1.19 5.04
N GLY A 70 -13.41 -1.06 4.53
CA GLY A 70 -14.10 0.22 4.39
C GLY A 70 -13.39 1.21 3.45
N VAL A 71 -12.67 0.72 2.44
CA VAL A 71 -11.92 1.50 1.44
C VAL A 71 -12.41 1.19 0.04
N THR A 72 -12.18 2.06 -0.94
CA THR A 72 -12.58 1.79 -2.33
C THR A 72 -11.70 0.72 -3.00
N SER A 73 -12.22 0.01 -4.00
CA SER A 73 -11.41 -0.91 -4.82
C SER A 73 -10.22 -0.23 -5.51
N ALA A 74 -10.37 1.05 -5.88
CA ALA A 74 -9.28 1.85 -6.41
C ALA A 74 -8.16 2.08 -5.38
N CYS A 75 -8.52 2.29 -4.11
CA CYS A 75 -7.56 2.38 -3.01
C CYS A 75 -6.77 1.07 -2.86
N VAL A 76 -7.46 -0.07 -2.83
CA VAL A 76 -6.81 -1.40 -2.76
C VAL A 76 -5.82 -1.58 -3.91
N MET A 77 -6.26 -1.34 -5.15
CA MET A 77 -5.39 -1.49 -6.33
C MET A 77 -4.18 -0.54 -6.32
N SER A 78 -4.37 0.70 -5.86
CA SER A 78 -3.29 1.67 -5.72
C SER A 78 -2.26 1.18 -4.69
N THR A 79 -2.71 0.76 -3.51
CA THR A 79 -1.84 0.24 -2.44
C THR A 79 -1.05 -0.99 -2.89
N VAL A 80 -1.72 -1.95 -3.52
CA VAL A 80 -1.09 -3.18 -4.02
C VAL A 80 -0.06 -2.86 -5.09
N ARG A 81 -0.41 -2.01 -6.08
CA ARG A 81 0.52 -1.60 -7.14
C ARG A 81 1.77 -0.93 -6.55
N THR A 82 1.60 -0.02 -5.61
CA THR A 82 2.71 0.68 -4.95
C THR A 82 3.62 -0.31 -4.22
N ALA A 83 3.07 -1.26 -3.48
CA ALA A 83 3.86 -2.29 -2.78
C ALA A 83 4.73 -3.11 -3.75
N PHE A 84 4.17 -3.57 -4.88
CA PHE A 84 4.93 -4.30 -5.90
C PHE A 84 6.01 -3.46 -6.59
N ILE A 85 5.75 -2.16 -6.80
CA ILE A 85 6.75 -1.25 -7.37
C ILE A 85 7.92 -1.09 -6.40
N HIS A 86 7.64 -0.83 -5.13
CA HIS A 86 8.66 -0.72 -4.09
C HIS A 86 9.52 -2.00 -4.02
N GLU A 87 8.90 -3.17 -3.99
CA GLU A 87 9.61 -4.45 -3.98
C GLU A 87 10.52 -4.61 -5.21
N LYS A 88 10.04 -4.26 -6.41
CA LYS A 88 10.85 -4.31 -7.64
C LYS A 88 12.03 -3.35 -7.60
N VAL A 89 11.81 -2.12 -7.11
CA VAL A 89 12.87 -1.11 -6.98
C VAL A 89 13.93 -1.56 -5.99
N GLU A 90 13.54 -2.08 -4.82
CA GLU A 90 14.46 -2.59 -3.81
C GLU A 90 15.30 -3.77 -4.34
N ARG A 91 14.67 -4.71 -5.05
CA ARG A 91 15.38 -5.83 -5.70
C ARG A 91 16.36 -5.34 -6.78
N GLY A 92 15.99 -4.33 -7.55
CA GLY A 92 16.85 -3.72 -8.58
C GLY A 92 18.09 -3.04 -7.97
N ILE A 93 17.88 -2.24 -6.91
CA ILE A 93 18.98 -1.57 -6.18
C ILE A 93 19.93 -2.60 -5.56
N LEU A 94 19.40 -3.65 -4.95
CA LEU A 94 20.23 -4.72 -4.37
C LEU A 94 21.05 -5.45 -5.43
N ALA A 95 20.46 -5.73 -6.60
CA ALA A 95 21.19 -6.35 -7.71
C ALA A 95 22.36 -5.47 -8.19
N GLU A 96 22.14 -4.16 -8.34
CA GLU A 96 23.17 -3.20 -8.74
C GLU A 96 24.29 -3.07 -7.70
N GLN A 97 23.97 -3.08 -6.40
CA GLN A 97 24.98 -3.02 -5.33
C GLN A 97 25.84 -4.30 -5.25
N VAL A 98 25.26 -5.47 -5.50
CA VAL A 98 26.01 -6.74 -5.56
C VAL A 98 26.95 -6.75 -6.78
N GLU A 99 26.49 -6.25 -7.93
CA GLU A 99 27.33 -6.12 -9.14
C GLU A 99 28.47 -5.11 -8.92
N ALA A 100 28.22 -3.99 -8.24
CA ALA A 100 29.23 -3.01 -7.89
C ALA A 100 30.23 -3.49 -6.82
N SER A 101 29.81 -4.42 -5.95
CA SER A 101 30.64 -4.97 -4.86
C SER A 101 31.37 -6.26 -5.25
N ALA A 102 31.12 -6.81 -6.43
CA ALA A 102 31.83 -7.97 -6.93
C ALA A 102 33.31 -7.60 -7.17
N PRO A 103 34.29 -8.28 -6.55
CA PRO A 103 35.70 -8.02 -6.82
C PRO A 103 35.96 -8.32 -8.30
N ARG A 104 36.39 -7.30 -9.07
CA ARG A 104 36.88 -7.50 -10.44
C ARG A 104 38.06 -8.47 -10.38
N ALA A 105 37.80 -9.74 -10.63
CA ALA A 105 38.83 -10.76 -10.78
C ALA A 105 39.55 -10.55 -12.11
N ALA A 106 40.41 -9.54 -12.18
CA ALA A 106 41.32 -9.31 -13.29
C ALA A 106 42.49 -8.45 -12.82
N ASP A 107 43.53 -9.07 -12.28
CA ASP A 107 44.94 -8.84 -12.66
C ASP A 107 45.88 -9.72 -11.83
N ARG A 108 45.91 -11.02 -12.13
CA ARG A 108 46.85 -11.96 -11.49
C ARG A 108 47.46 -12.93 -12.50
N THR A 109 47.84 -12.44 -13.67
CA THR A 109 48.61 -13.23 -14.64
C THR A 109 49.52 -12.34 -15.49
N GLU A 110 50.44 -11.59 -14.88
CA GLU A 110 51.59 -11.00 -15.60
C GLU A 110 52.64 -10.48 -14.61
N LYS A 111 53.31 -11.37 -13.85
CA LYS A 111 54.61 -11.09 -13.19
C LYS A 111 55.26 -12.32 -12.53
N LEU A 112 55.23 -13.47 -13.21
CA LEU A 112 55.97 -14.67 -12.76
C LEU A 112 56.77 -15.34 -13.88
N ALA A 113 57.08 -14.58 -14.94
CA ALA A 113 58.02 -14.98 -15.98
C ALA A 113 58.84 -13.76 -16.43
N ALA A 114 59.73 -13.29 -15.57
CA ALA A 114 60.88 -12.45 -15.93
C ALA A 114 61.96 -12.61 -14.87
#